data_AF-A0A933VPL3-F1
#
_entry.id   AF-A0A933VPL3-F1
#
_cell.length_a   1.000
_cell.length_b   1.000
_cell.length_c   1.000
_cell.angle_alpha   90.00
_cell.angle_beta   90.00
_cell.angle_gamma   90.00
#
_symmetry.space_group_name_H-M   'P 1'
#
loop_
_entity.id
_entity.type
_entity.pdbx_description
1 polymer ?
#
loop_
_entity_poly.entity_id
_entity_poly.type
_entity_poly.pdbx_seq_one_letter_code
_entity_poly.pdbx_strand_id
1 'polypeptide(L)' 'MAVCWLFPGKTVRIDAPCLDCGEPISVELKDGEILKADPDGIIGHVSVPFLSWMQDPGFA' A
#
# COMPACT_ATOMS: atom_id res chain seq x y z
N MET A 1 -1.52 2.41 1.94
CA MET A 1 -1.89 2.24 0.51
C MET A 1 -2.79 3.41 0.08
N ALA A 2 -2.21 4.60 -0.14
CA ALA A 2 -2.97 5.81 -0.42
C ALA A 2 -2.95 6.26 -1.89
N VAL A 3 -2.06 5.68 -2.71
CA VAL A 3 -1.79 6.15 -4.08
C VAL A 3 -3.02 6.09 -5.01
N CYS A 4 -3.96 5.17 -4.78
CA CYS A 4 -5.18 5.07 -5.59
C CYS A 4 -6.05 6.33 -5.52
N TRP A 5 -5.99 7.10 -4.42
CA TRP A 5 -6.74 8.35 -4.26
C TRP A 5 -6.23 9.48 -5.16
N LEU A 6 -5.00 9.38 -5.69
CA LEU A 6 -4.48 10.34 -6.67
C LEU A 6 -5.12 10.14 -8.06
N PHE A 7 -5.78 9.01 -8.31
CA PHE A 7 -6.36 8.66 -9.62
C PHE A 7 -7.82 8.17 -9.48
N PRO A 8 -8.78 9.04 -9.12
CA PRO A 8 -10.16 8.64 -8.88
C PRO A 8 -10.79 7.89 -10.06
N GLY A 9 -11.47 6.78 -9.76
CA GLY A 9 -12.15 5.94 -10.75
C GLY A 9 -11.21 5.10 -11.63
N LYS A 10 -9.89 5.16 -11.40
CA LYS A 10 -8.89 4.38 -12.15
C LYS A 10 -8.39 3.21 -11.32
N THR A 11 -8.13 2.10 -12.00
CA THR A 11 -7.41 0.98 -11.39
C THR A 11 -5.92 1.31 -11.39
N VAL A 12 -5.31 1.26 -10.21
CA VAL A 12 -3.87 1.41 -10.00
C VAL A 12 -3.28 0.04 -9.70
N ARG A 13 -2.25 -0.34 -10.47
CA ARG A 13 -1.46 -1.53 -10.23
C ARG A 13 -0.15 -1.15 -9.54
N ILE A 14 0.19 -1.88 -8.48
CA ILE A 14 1.43 -1.72 -7.72
C ILE A 14 2.20 -3.04 -7.83
N ASP A 15 3.40 -2.98 -8.37
CA ASP A 15 4.33 -4.11 -8.42
C ASP A 15 5.54 -3.78 -7.52
N ALA A 16 5.88 -4.68 -6.60
CA ALA A 16 6.96 -4.48 -5.62
C ALA A 16 7.56 -5.83 -5.18
N PRO A 17 8.80 -5.88 -4.68
CA PRO A 17 9.32 -7.09 -4.04
C PRO A 17 8.76 -7.25 -2.62
N CYS A 18 8.62 -8.51 -2.18
CA CYS A 18 8.34 -8.85 -0.80
C CYS A 18 9.46 -8.36 0.11
N LEU A 19 9.09 -7.70 1.21
CA LEU A 19 10.05 -7.14 2.16
C LEU A 19 10.91 -8.22 2.86
N ASP A 20 10.38 -9.44 3.00
CA ASP A 20 11.06 -10.55 3.69
C ASP A 20 11.93 -11.38 2.73
N CYS A 21 11.33 -11.95 1.67
CA CYS A 21 12.00 -12.88 0.77
C CYS A 21 12.46 -12.29 -0.57
N GLY A 22 12.00 -11.09 -0.94
CA GLY A 22 12.32 -10.45 -2.22
C GLY A 22 11.55 -10.96 -3.45
N GLU A 23 10.67 -11.95 -3.30
CA GLU A 23 9.81 -12.43 -4.39
C GLU A 23 8.82 -11.36 -4.86
N PRO A 24 8.39 -11.38 -6.14
CA PRO A 24 7.50 -10.34 -6.66
C PRO A 24 6.11 -10.40 -6.03
N ILE A 25 5.54 -9.22 -5.77
CA ILE A 25 4.18 -8.99 -5.30
C ILE A 25 3.49 -8.02 -6.25
N SER A 26 2.22 -8.28 -6.58
CA SER A 26 1.37 -7.41 -7.38
C SER A 26 0.02 -7.17 -6.70
N VAL A 27 -0.44 -5.92 -6.68
CA VAL A 27 -1.75 -5.54 -6.14
C VAL A 27 -2.45 -4.59 -7.10
N GLU A 28 -3.71 -4.86 -7.41
CA GLU A 28 -4.59 -3.97 -8.15
C GLU A 28 -5.60 -3.34 -7.20
N LEU A 29 -5.68 -2.00 -7.24
CA LEU A 29 -6.51 -1.19 -6.36
C LEU A 29 -7.40 -0.25 -7.16
N LYS A 30 -8.59 0.05 -6.64
CA LYS A 30 -9.44 1.11 -7.16
C LYS A 30 -10.22 1.75 -6.01
N ASP A 31 -10.13 3.08 -5.89
CA ASP A 31 -10.93 3.88 -4.95
C ASP A 31 -10.94 3.33 -3.50
N GLY A 32 -9.79 2.84 -3.03
CA GLY A 32 -9.61 2.27 -1.68
C GLY A 32 -9.86 0.77 -1.56
N GLU A 33 -10.37 0.11 -2.60
CA GLU A 33 -10.61 -1.33 -2.61
C GLU A 33 -9.49 -2.10 -3.32
N ILE A 34 -9.10 -3.25 -2.78
CA ILE A 34 -8.21 -4.21 -3.44
C ILE A 34 -9.05 -5.10 -4.35
N LEU A 35 -8.79 -5.06 -5.65
CA LEU A 35 -9.49 -5.87 -6.65
C LEU A 35 -8.79 -7.21 -6.88
N LYS A 36 -7.45 -7.21 -6.81
CA LYS A 36 -6.61 -8.40 -7.00
C LYS A 36 -5.33 -8.26 -6.19
N ALA A 37 -4.86 -9.38 -5.66
CA ALA A 37 -3.58 -9.48 -4.97
C ALA A 37 -2.89 -10.79 -5.41
N ASP A 38 -1.59 -10.75 -5.65
CA ASP A 38 -0.78 -11.91 -6.01
C ASP A 38 0.63 -11.78 -5.40
N PRO A 39 1.07 -12.69 -4.52
CA PRO A 39 0.32 -13.86 -4.02
C PRO A 39 -0.88 -13.47 -3.15
N ASP A 40 -1.79 -14.41 -2.90
CA ASP A 40 -2.87 -14.20 -1.93
C ASP A 40 -2.30 -14.02 -0.50
N GLY A 41 -2.96 -13.22 0.33
CA GLY A 41 -2.60 -13.05 1.75
C GLY A 41 -1.44 -12.09 2.02
N ILE A 42 -1.13 -11.17 1.10
CA ILE A 42 -0.12 -10.11 1.29
C ILE A 42 -0.42 -9.28 2.55
N ILE A 43 0.62 -9.01 3.33
CA ILE A 43 0.56 -8.16 4.53
C ILE A 43 1.28 -6.84 4.27
N GLY A 44 0.59 -5.73 4.53
CA GLY A 44 1.21 -4.40 4.57
C GLY A 44 1.82 -4.12 5.94
N HIS A 45 3.12 -3.80 5.98
CA HIS A 45 3.80 -3.36 7.19
C HIS A 45 3.99 -1.83 7.18
N VAL A 46 3.65 -1.18 8.29
CA VAL A 46 3.93 0.23 8.53
C VAL A 46 4.60 0.35 9.90
N SER A 47 5.84 0.85 9.92
CA SER A 47 6.44 1.34 11.17
C SER A 47 5.74 2.64 11.54
N VAL A 48 5.00 2.67 12.64
CA VAL A 48 4.29 3.86 13.11
C VAL A 48 5.14 4.60 14.15
N PRO A 49 5.86 5.68 13.79
CA PRO A 49 6.53 6.51 14.77
C PRO A 49 5.50 7.45 15.40
N PHE A 50 4.69 6.91 16.31
CA PHE A 50 3.54 7.59 16.90
C PHE A 50 3.87 9.00 17.44
N LEU A 51 5.03 9.16 18.10
CA LEU A 51 5.49 10.46 18.61
C LEU A 51 5.77 11.48 17.50
N SER A 52 6.26 11.04 16.35
CA SER A 52 6.54 11.90 15.19
C SER A 52 5.25 12.28 14.46
N TRP A 53 4.28 11.36 14.34
CA TRP A 53 2.98 11.63 13.72
C TRP A 53 2.15 12.66 14.49
N MET A 54 2.24 12.67 15.83
CA MET A 54 1.56 13.70 16.63
C MET A 54 2.16 15.10 16.43
N GLN A 55 3.45 15.19 16.07
CA GLN A 55 4.12 16.47 15.81
C GLN A 55 3.83 16.97 14.40
N ASP A 56 3.73 16.06 13.43
CA ASP A 56 3.41 16.36 12.04
C ASP A 56 2.47 15.28 11.47
N PRO A 57 1.15 15.55 11.40
CA PRO A 57 0.17 14.62 10.82
C PRO A 57 0.43 14.31 9.34
N GLY A 58 1.16 15.17 8.61
CA GLY A 58 1.53 14.93 7.22
C GLY A 58 2.67 13.92 7.05
N PHE A 59 3.33 13.54 8.14
CA PHE A 59 4.33 12.46 8.17
C PHE A 59 3.68 11.06 8.13
N ALA A 60 2.39 10.96 8.43
CA ALA A 60 1.62 9.71 8.49
C ALA A 60 1.20 9.18 7.11
#